data_AF-A0A931DF40-F1
#
_entry.id   AF-A0A931DF40-F1
#
_cell.length_a   1.000
_cell.length_b   1.000
_cell.length_c   1.000
_cell.angle_alpha   90.00
_cell.angle_beta   90.00
_cell.angle_gamma   90.00
#
_symmetry.space_group_name_H-M   'P 1'
#
loop_
_entity.id
_entity.type
_entity.pdbx_description
1 polymer ?
#
loop_
_entity_poly.entity_id
_entity_poly.type
_entity_poly.pdbx_seq_one_letter_code
_entity_poly.pdbx_strand_id
1 'polypeptide(L)'
;MDTETSTAVPAATWRDAASGLVGALEARGLAAEICGHGAVRARNPACGPPDPGDALGRRLSPGLQQEVLCRTNAATGTLWWFWAWSGPERGSAPDLEPLCPLEDIWRAAERIAHVLAVPAEDSGDALP
;
A
#
# COMPACT_ATOMS: atom_id res chain seq x y z
N MET A 1 37.50 28.10 -2.94
CA MET A 1 37.71 26.64 -2.83
C MET A 1 37.03 26.32 -1.54
N ASP A 2 35.71 26.10 -1.61
CA ASP A 2 34.87 26.02 -0.42
C ASP A 2 33.96 24.83 -0.66
N THR A 3 34.38 23.72 -0.05
CA THR A 3 33.73 22.43 -0.12
C THR A 3 32.55 22.47 0.82
N GLU A 4 31.38 22.82 0.31
CA GLU A 4 30.12 22.63 1.04
C GLU A 4 29.84 21.13 1.06
N THR A 5 30.30 20.46 2.12
CA THR A 5 29.92 19.07 2.44
C THR A 5 28.46 19.07 2.86
N SER A 6 27.57 19.18 1.86
CA SER A 6 26.16 18.91 2.02
C SER A 6 26.03 17.46 2.49
N THR A 7 25.56 17.31 3.73
CA THR A 7 25.30 16.01 4.34
C THR A 7 24.07 15.44 3.64
N ALA A 8 24.27 14.88 2.44
CA ALA A 8 23.24 14.14 1.75
C ALA A 8 22.91 12.94 2.63
N VAL A 9 21.77 13.00 3.31
CA VAL A 9 21.15 11.81 3.90
C VAL A 9 21.11 10.78 2.77
N PRO A 10 21.72 9.59 2.92
CA PRO A 10 21.72 8.61 1.84
C PRO A 10 20.26 8.38 1.45
N ALA A 11 19.92 8.61 0.18
CA ALA A 11 18.59 8.38 -0.33
C ALA A 11 18.20 6.96 0.07
N ALA A 12 17.16 6.82 0.90
CA ALA A 12 16.74 5.53 1.39
C ALA A 12 16.54 4.61 0.18
N THR A 13 17.19 3.44 0.20
CA THR A 13 16.96 2.50 -0.88
C THR A 13 15.49 2.07 -0.79
N TRP A 14 14.86 1.77 -1.93
CA TRP A 14 13.45 1.36 -1.93
C TRP A 14 13.17 0.19 -0.98
N ARG A 15 14.17 -0.67 -0.70
CA ARG A 15 14.05 -1.78 0.26
C ARG A 15 13.97 -1.31 1.70
N ASP A 16 14.79 -0.33 2.08
CA ASP A 16 14.77 0.23 3.42
C ASP A 16 13.45 0.97 3.66
N ALA A 17 13.01 1.74 2.67
CA ALA A 17 11.73 2.44 2.70
C ALA A 17 10.54 1.47 2.75
N ALA A 18 10.57 0.37 1.97
CA ALA A 18 9.55 -0.67 2.02
C ALA A 18 9.51 -1.38 3.38
N SER A 19 10.67 -1.67 3.96
CA SER A 19 10.75 -2.28 5.30
C SER A 19 10.21 -1.34 6.37
N GLY A 20 10.53 -0.05 6.28
CA GLY A 20 9.97 0.98 7.16
C GLY A 20 8.45 1.13 6.99
N LEU A 21 7.94 1.03 5.77
CA LEU A 21 6.50 1.07 5.50
C LEU A 21 5.78 -0.15 6.09
N VAL A 22 6.33 -1.36 5.94
CA VAL A 22 5.78 -2.56 6.59
C VAL A 22 5.69 -2.37 8.10
N GLY A 23 6.78 -1.95 8.75
CA GLY A 23 6.78 -1.70 10.20
C GLY A 23 5.78 -0.63 10.63
N ALA A 24 5.61 0.44 9.84
CA ALA A 24 4.63 1.50 10.11
C ALA A 24 3.16 1.01 9.95
N LEU A 25 2.90 0.07 9.05
CA LEU A 25 1.58 -0.55 8.87
C LEU A 25 1.28 -1.56 9.99
N GLU A 26 2.26 -2.38 10.36
CA GLU A 26 2.13 -3.35 11.46
C GLU A 26 1.91 -2.65 12.81
N ALA A 27 2.59 -1.54 13.07
CA ALA A 27 2.34 -0.70 14.25
C ALA A 27 0.91 -0.15 14.33
N ARG A 28 0.17 -0.16 13.21
CA ARG A 28 -1.25 0.23 13.12
C ARG A 28 -2.21 -0.96 13.15
N GLY A 29 -1.71 -2.17 13.41
CA GLY A 29 -2.52 -3.39 13.49
C GLY A 29 -2.88 -3.99 12.12
N LEU A 30 -2.25 -3.54 11.04
CA LEU A 30 -2.42 -4.12 9.71
C LEU A 30 -1.41 -5.23 9.49
N ALA A 31 -1.76 -6.23 8.68
CA ALA A 31 -0.79 -7.20 8.20
C ALA A 31 -0.20 -6.69 6.89
N ALA A 32 1.14 -6.61 6.79
CA ALA A 32 1.83 -6.10 5.62
C ALA A 32 3.01 -6.99 5.21
N GLU A 33 3.34 -7.01 3.92
CA GLU A 33 4.46 -7.80 3.38
C GLU A 33 5.10 -7.09 2.17
N ILE A 34 6.41 -7.29 1.98
CA ILE A 34 7.11 -6.87 0.76
C ILE A 34 6.98 -7.98 -0.29
N CYS A 35 6.44 -7.65 -1.46
CA CYS A 35 6.38 -8.56 -2.59
C CYS A 35 7.65 -8.43 -3.45
N GLY A 36 8.13 -9.56 -4.01
CA GLY A 36 9.40 -9.65 -4.73
C GLY A 36 9.55 -8.75 -5.97
N HIS A 37 8.49 -8.08 -6.43
CA HIS A 37 8.50 -7.13 -7.54
C HIS A 37 8.57 -5.64 -7.10
N GLY A 38 8.86 -5.40 -5.82
CA GLY A 38 9.02 -4.05 -5.27
C GLY A 38 7.70 -3.37 -4.87
N ALA A 39 6.72 -4.19 -4.49
CA ALA A 39 5.47 -3.72 -3.89
C ALA A 39 5.45 -3.97 -2.38
N VAL A 40 4.64 -3.19 -1.67
CA VAL A 40 4.18 -3.50 -0.32
C VAL A 40 2.70 -3.78 -0.40
N ARG A 41 2.28 -4.94 0.09
CA ARG A 41 0.88 -5.31 0.21
C ARG A 41 0.46 -5.21 1.66
N ALA A 42 -0.68 -4.57 1.91
CA ALA A 42 -1.26 -4.37 3.22
C ALA A 42 -2.70 -4.89 3.24
N ARG A 43 -3.11 -5.48 4.36
CA ARG A 43 -4.49 -5.94 4.58
C ARG A 43 -4.92 -5.70 6.01
N ASN A 44 -6.22 -5.49 6.20
CA ASN A 44 -6.80 -5.42 7.53
C ASN A 44 -7.15 -6.84 8.03
N PRO A 45 -6.47 -7.37 9.08
CA PRO A 45 -6.76 -8.71 9.58
C PRO A 45 -8.16 -8.84 10.20
N ALA A 46 -8.79 -7.73 10.60
CA ALA A 46 -10.15 -7.72 11.17
C ALA A 46 -11.24 -8.05 10.13
N CYS A 47 -10.96 -7.90 8.82
CA CYS A 47 -11.94 -8.20 7.77
C CYS A 47 -12.16 -9.72 7.52
N GLY A 48 -11.53 -10.59 8.32
CA GLY A 48 -11.67 -12.04 8.23
C GLY A 48 -11.08 -12.64 6.95
N PRO A 49 -10.69 -13.93 6.94
CA PRO A 49 -10.47 -14.64 5.69
C PRO A 49 -11.82 -14.74 4.94
N PRO A 50 -11.83 -14.71 3.60
CA PRO A 50 -13.07 -14.89 2.86
C PRO A 50 -13.66 -16.28 3.16
N ASP A 51 -14.99 -16.37 3.28
CA ASP A 51 -15.71 -17.55 3.74
C ASP A 51 -15.23 -18.82 2.98
N PRO A 52 -14.78 -19.88 3.69
CA PRO A 52 -14.35 -21.12 3.04
C PRO A 52 -15.46 -21.79 2.20
N GLY A 53 -16.74 -21.51 2.51
CA GLY A 53 -17.90 -21.97 1.74
C GLY A 53 -18.21 -21.13 0.49
N ASP A 54 -17.70 -19.89 0.42
CA ASP A 54 -17.96 -18.99 -0.71
C ASP A 54 -16.78 -18.95 -1.68
N ALA A 55 -16.63 -20.01 -2.46
CA ALA A 55 -15.60 -20.10 -3.49
C ALA A 55 -15.68 -18.97 -4.54
N LEU A 56 -16.85 -18.35 -4.71
CA LEU A 56 -17.06 -17.22 -5.60
C LEU A 56 -16.60 -15.92 -4.93
N GLY A 57 -16.98 -15.68 -3.67
CA GLY A 57 -16.53 -14.56 -2.84
C GLY A 57 -15.02 -14.55 -2.62
N ARG A 58 -14.36 -15.70 -2.42
CA ARG A 58 -12.89 -15.78 -2.40
C ARG A 58 -12.24 -15.37 -3.71
N ARG A 59 -12.95 -15.54 -4.82
CA ARG A 59 -12.47 -15.28 -6.19
C ARG A 59 -12.78 -13.85 -6.65
N LEU A 60 -13.78 -13.21 -6.06
CA LEU A 60 -14.27 -11.88 -6.39
C LEU A 60 -13.89 -10.81 -5.34
N SER A 61 -13.67 -11.21 -4.09
CA SER A 61 -13.39 -10.33 -2.94
C SER A 61 -12.31 -10.96 -2.03
N PRO A 62 -11.02 -10.80 -2.35
CA PRO A 62 -9.91 -11.42 -1.59
C PRO A 62 -9.68 -10.85 -0.17
N GLY A 63 -10.67 -10.17 0.41
CA GLY A 63 -10.51 -9.29 1.57
C GLY A 63 -10.04 -7.90 1.15
N LEU A 64 -10.36 -6.88 1.94
CA LEU A 64 -9.91 -5.52 1.68
C LEU A 64 -8.38 -5.47 1.84
N GLN A 65 -7.69 -5.41 0.70
CA GLN A 65 -6.24 -5.34 0.61
C GLN A 65 -5.83 -4.18 -0.29
N GLN A 66 -4.69 -3.56 0.01
CA GLN A 66 -4.11 -2.48 -0.75
C GLN A 66 -2.68 -2.86 -1.14
N GLU A 67 -2.32 -2.59 -2.39
CA GLU A 67 -0.97 -2.78 -2.90
C GLU A 67 -0.42 -1.43 -3.32
N VAL A 68 0.82 -1.16 -2.90
CA VAL A 68 1.55 0.03 -3.32
C VAL A 68 2.88 -0.35 -3.95
N LEU A 69 3.25 0.34 -5.03
CA LEU A 69 4.47 0.12 -5.78
C LEU A 69 5.45 1.27 -5.59
N CYS A 70 6.73 0.94 -5.47
CA CYS A 70 7.80 1.93 -5.56
C CYS A 70 8.26 2.08 -7.02
N ARG A 71 8.12 3.29 -7.57
CA ARG A 71 8.56 3.63 -8.94
C ARG A 71 9.10 5.06 -9.00
N THR A 72 9.94 5.32 -9.99
CA THR A 72 10.35 6.69 -10.31
C THR A 72 9.15 7.44 -10.87
N ASN A 73 8.81 8.57 -10.27
CA ASN A 73 7.79 9.47 -10.77
C ASN A 73 8.35 10.24 -11.98
N ALA A 74 7.69 10.12 -13.14
CA ALA A 74 8.16 10.73 -14.38
C ALA A 74 8.15 12.28 -14.34
N ALA A 75 7.29 12.89 -13.53
CA ALA A 75 7.19 14.34 -13.43
C ALA A 75 8.28 14.95 -12.53
N THR A 76 8.74 14.21 -11.52
CA THR A 76 9.69 14.73 -10.51
C THR A 76 11.07 14.07 -10.58
N GLY A 77 11.22 12.95 -11.29
CA GLY A 77 12.47 12.19 -11.37
C GLY A 77 12.87 11.47 -10.08
N THR A 78 12.01 11.47 -9.05
CA THR A 78 12.28 10.89 -7.72
C THR A 78 11.45 9.64 -7.48
N LEU A 79 11.85 8.80 -6.52
CA LEU A 79 11.09 7.61 -6.15
C LEU A 79 9.84 7.99 -5.37
N TRP A 80 8.71 7.39 -5.73
CA TRP A 80 7.41 7.60 -5.12
C TRP A 80 6.73 6.27 -4.84
N TRP A 81 5.88 6.29 -3.81
CA TRP A 81 4.83 5.30 -3.63
C TRP A 81 3.67 5.61 -4.58
N PHE A 82 3.17 4.57 -5.23
CA PHE A 82 1.97 4.62 -6.07
C PHE A 82 0.98 3.56 -5.58
N TRP A 83 -0.31 3.87 -5.53
CA TRP A 83 -1.34 2.84 -5.48
C TRP A 83 -1.24 1.97 -6.73
N ALA A 84 -1.32 0.67 -6.55
CA ALA A 84 -1.39 -0.31 -7.62
C ALA A 84 -2.82 -0.81 -7.75
N TRP A 85 -3.56 -0.30 -8.73
CA TRP A 85 -4.91 -0.73 -9.03
C TRP A 85 -4.89 -1.88 -10.04
N SER A 86 -5.76 -2.87 -9.87
CA SER A 86 -5.93 -3.93 -10.86
C SER A 86 -6.26 -3.31 -12.21
N GLY A 87 -5.46 -3.61 -13.24
CA GLY A 87 -5.74 -3.17 -14.60
C GLY A 87 -7.07 -3.74 -15.11
N PRO A 88 -7.62 -3.16 -16.19
CA PRO A 88 -8.96 -3.49 -16.70
C PRO A 88 -9.10 -4.94 -17.17
N GLU A 89 -7.99 -5.58 -17.55
CA GLU A 89 -7.95 -6.97 -17.99
C GLU A 89 -6.95 -7.78 -17.18
N ARG A 90 -7.19 -9.10 -17.12
CA ARG A 90 -6.26 -10.04 -16.48
C ARG A 90 -4.93 -10.04 -17.26
N GLY A 91 -3.86 -9.59 -16.60
CA GLY A 91 -2.51 -9.55 -17.18
C GLY A 91 -2.10 -8.17 -17.69
N SER A 92 -2.99 -7.18 -17.66
CA SER A 92 -2.61 -5.78 -17.85
C SER A 92 -1.66 -5.31 -16.75
N ALA A 93 -0.79 -4.35 -17.09
CA ALA A 93 -0.05 -3.62 -16.07
C ALA A 93 -1.03 -2.94 -15.09
N PRO A 94 -0.68 -2.85 -13.80
CA PRO A 94 -1.52 -2.14 -12.85
C PRO A 94 -1.58 -0.66 -13.19
N ASP A 95 -2.74 -0.05 -13.00
CA ASP A 95 -2.88 1.40 -13.07
C ASP A 95 -2.24 2.01 -11.82
N LEU A 96 -1.37 2.99 -12.03
CA LEU A 96 -0.59 3.61 -10.96
C LEU A 96 -1.13 4.99 -10.63
N GLU A 97 -1.61 5.16 -9.41
CA GLU A 97 -2.02 6.46 -8.89
C GLU A 97 -0.97 6.99 -7.89
N PRO A 98 -0.47 8.24 -8.04
CA PRO A 98 0.52 8.78 -7.12
C PRO A 98 0.01 8.84 -5.68
N LEU A 99 0.73 8.20 -4.76
CA LEU A 99 0.44 8.27 -3.33
C LEU A 99 1.27 9.39 -2.68
N CYS A 100 2.58 9.21 -2.56
CA CYS A 100 3.48 10.21 -1.97
C CYS A 100 4.95 9.92 -2.34
N PRO A 101 5.89 10.84 -2.09
CA PRO A 101 7.32 10.56 -2.15
C PRO A 101 7.72 9.34 -1.31
N LEU A 102 8.83 8.68 -1.68
CA LEU A 102 9.30 7.44 -1.05
C LEU A 102 9.62 7.65 0.44
N GLU A 103 10.21 8.79 0.77
CA GLU A 103 10.64 9.19 2.11
C GLU A 103 9.47 9.41 3.10
N ASP A 104 8.27 9.68 2.58
CA ASP A 104 7.06 9.97 3.35
C ASP A 104 6.37 8.68 3.88
N ILE A 105 7.15 7.80 4.52
CA ILE A 105 6.71 6.47 4.98
C ILE A 105 5.47 6.54 5.87
N TRP A 106 5.47 7.47 6.83
CA TRP A 106 4.35 7.61 7.77
C TRP A 106 3.06 8.06 7.10
N ARG A 107 3.18 8.94 6.10
CA ARG A 107 2.03 9.44 5.31
C ARG A 107 1.48 8.34 4.41
N ALA A 108 2.35 7.54 3.80
CA ALA A 108 1.94 6.35 3.06
C ALA A 108 1.15 5.40 3.98
N ALA A 109 1.71 5.07 5.15
CA ALA A 109 1.07 4.18 6.12
C ALA A 109 -0.29 4.71 6.62
N GLU A 110 -0.39 6.02 6.90
CA GLU A 110 -1.64 6.66 7.31
C GLU A 110 -2.73 6.55 6.24
N ARG A 111 -2.40 6.85 4.99
CA ARG A 111 -3.36 6.77 3.88
C ARG A 111 -3.79 5.33 3.60
N ILE A 112 -2.86 4.38 3.63
CA ILE A 112 -3.15 2.94 3.53
C ILE A 112 -4.04 2.49 4.67
N ALA A 113 -3.74 2.88 5.90
CA ALA A 113 -4.57 2.56 7.04
C ALA A 113 -5.96 3.17 6.91
N HIS A 114 -6.10 4.41 6.45
CA HIS A 114 -7.41 5.03 6.24
C HIS A 114 -8.27 4.26 5.23
N VAL A 115 -7.68 3.80 4.12
CA VAL A 115 -8.39 3.00 3.11
C VAL A 115 -8.71 1.59 3.63
N LEU A 116 -7.83 0.97 4.41
CA LEU A 116 -8.03 -0.39 4.95
C LEU A 116 -8.90 -0.42 6.22
N ALA A 117 -9.00 0.70 6.92
CA ALA A 117 -9.79 0.88 8.13
C ALA A 117 -11.14 1.51 7.84
N VAL A 118 -11.64 1.47 6.59
CA VAL A 118 -13.07 1.73 6.30
C VAL A 118 -13.85 0.90 7.30
N PRO A 119 -14.43 1.54 8.34
CA PRO A 119 -15.28 0.81 9.25
C PRO A 119 -16.43 0.31 8.38
N ALA A 120 -16.83 -0.93 8.57
CA ALA A 120 -18.07 -1.43 7.99
C ALA A 120 -19.24 -0.66 8.63
N GLU A 121 -19.41 0.62 8.29
CA GLU A 121 -20.55 1.39 8.72
C GLU A 121 -21.68 1.15 7.73
N ASP A 122 -22.71 0.52 8.28
CA ASP A 122 -24.08 0.49 7.81
C ASP A 122 -24.37 -0.37 6.57
N SER A 123 -24.16 -1.69 6.73
CA SER A 123 -25.22 -2.60 6.25
C SER A 123 -26.41 -2.37 7.18
N GLY A 124 -27.19 -1.34 6.89
CA GLY A 124 -28.45 -1.05 7.56
C GLY A 124 -29.35 -2.27 7.42
N ASP A 125 -29.31 -3.15 8.42
CA ASP A 125 -30.37 -4.10 8.70
C ASP A 125 -31.54 -3.30 9.26
N ALA A 126 -32.17 -2.55 8.37
CA ALA A 126 -33.54 -2.11 8.53
C ALA A 126 -34.40 -3.26 8.01
N LEU A 127 -34.62 -4.27 8.85
CA LEU A 127 -35.75 -5.16 8.69
C LEU A 127 -36.81 -4.80 9.75
N PRO A 128 -38.06 -4.55 9.32
CA PRO A 128 -39.20 -4.34 10.23
C PRO A 128 -39.60 -5.63 10.95
#